data_AF-A0A838SQ13-F1
#
_entry.id   AF-A0A838SQ13-F1
#
_cell.length_a   1.000
_cell.length_b   1.000
_cell.length_c   1.000
_cell.angle_alpha   90.00
_cell.angle_beta   90.00
_cell.angle_gamma   90.00
#
_symmetry.space_group_name_H-M   'P 1'
#
loop_
_entity.id
_entity.type
_entity.pdbx_description
1 polymer ?
#
loop_
_entity_poly.entity_id
_entity_poly.type
_entity_poly.pdbx_seq_one_letter_code
_entity_poly.pdbx_strand_id
1 'polypeptide(L)'
;MDTVAGVRRVIDGIASGARHVWAHRPAAHALAAIATHRFCYGISTVATILLYRNYFNAPGEVDAALGGLAIAFVASGAGFLLAAVLTPWVTRRIRPSTWVSILFAGAAVVQVVLGTPYTEPLLVVAAVLLGVVAQGAKICVDSIVQAAVEDAYRGRVFSFYDVAFNVSFVAAAAFAALALPPTGKSYVVLSVVAAGYALTALVYGRASRRTPQPVPR
;
A
#
# COMPACT_ATOMS: atom_id res chain seq x y z
N MET A 1 12.43 -27.65 23.28
CA MET A 1 13.35 -26.49 23.33
C MET A 1 13.66 -25.93 21.94
N ASP A 2 13.57 -26.75 20.87
CA ASP A 2 13.89 -26.34 19.50
C ASP A 2 12.95 -25.27 18.90
N THR A 3 11.67 -25.27 19.29
CA THR A 3 10.69 -24.28 18.81
C THR A 3 10.96 -22.88 19.35
N VAL A 4 11.30 -22.75 20.64
CA VAL A 4 11.62 -21.45 21.26
C VAL A 4 12.93 -20.87 20.70
N ALA A 5 13.94 -21.73 20.49
CA ALA A 5 15.17 -21.35 19.83
C ALA A 5 14.99 -21.00 18.34
N GLY A 6 14.02 -21.63 17.66
CA GLY A 6 13.61 -21.28 16.31
C GLY A 6 12.95 -19.91 16.23
N VAL A 7 11.96 -19.65 17.09
CA VAL A 7 11.25 -18.36 17.17
C VAL A 7 12.20 -17.22 17.51
N ARG A 8 13.11 -17.41 18.48
CA ARG A 8 14.11 -16.39 18.83
C ARG A 8 15.02 -16.06 17.64
N ARG A 9 15.48 -17.06 16.89
CA ARG A 9 16.28 -16.85 15.66
C ARG A 9 15.53 -16.06 14.59
N VAL A 10 14.22 -16.31 14.42
CA VAL A 10 13.38 -15.54 13.49
C VAL A 10 13.26 -14.08 13.94
N ILE A 11 12.97 -13.84 15.23
CA ILE A 11 12.86 -12.49 15.80
C ILE A 11 14.20 -11.74 15.67
N ASP A 12 15.31 -12.38 16.01
CA ASP A 12 16.65 -11.79 15.90
C ASP A 12 16.99 -11.49 14.43
N GLY A 13 16.56 -12.34 13.50
CA GLY A 13 16.68 -12.13 12.06
C GLY A 13 15.91 -10.91 11.56
N ILE A 14 14.65 -10.75 12.01
CA ILE A 14 13.80 -9.58 11.69
C ILE A 14 14.40 -8.30 12.29
N ALA A 15 14.84 -8.33 13.55
CA ALA A 15 15.46 -7.19 14.21
C ALA A 15 16.79 -6.77 13.54
N SER A 16 17.57 -7.75 13.10
CA SER A 16 18.78 -7.52 12.29
C SER A 16 18.46 -6.88 10.94
N GLY A 17 17.44 -7.37 10.24
CA GLY A 17 16.94 -6.77 9.00
C GLY A 17 16.47 -5.33 9.18
N ALA A 18 15.71 -5.06 10.25
CA ALA A 18 15.24 -3.71 10.59
C ALA A 18 16.39 -2.73 10.84
N ARG A 19 17.37 -3.11 11.67
CA ARG A 19 18.58 -2.28 11.92
C ARG A 19 19.34 -2.00 10.63
N HIS A 20 19.48 -3.00 9.76
CA HIS A 20 20.18 -2.86 8.49
C HIS A 20 19.47 -1.91 7.51
N VAL A 21 18.14 -2.00 7.43
CA VAL A 21 17.31 -1.05 6.68
C VAL A 21 17.51 0.37 7.19
N TRP A 22 17.55 0.57 8.51
CA TRP A 22 17.66 1.90 9.11
C TRP A 22 19.02 2.55 8.86
N ALA A 23 20.07 1.75 8.70
CA ALA A 23 21.38 2.22 8.23
C ALA A 23 21.32 2.69 6.75
N HIS A 24 20.42 2.13 5.95
CA HIS A 24 20.27 2.40 4.53
C HIS A 24 19.03 3.28 4.25
N ARG A 25 19.23 4.60 4.34
CA ARG A 25 18.17 5.62 4.19
C ARG A 25 17.24 5.41 2.97
N PRO A 26 17.70 5.05 1.75
CA PRO A 26 16.79 4.76 0.64
C PRO A 26 15.81 3.62 0.92
N ALA A 27 16.29 2.52 1.50
CA ALA A 27 15.47 1.36 1.87
C ALA A 27 14.49 1.72 2.99
N ALA A 28 14.96 2.41 4.04
CA ALA A 28 14.11 2.84 5.15
C ALA A 28 12.95 3.74 4.70
N HIS A 29 13.23 4.75 3.87
CA HIS A 29 12.19 5.64 3.35
C HIS A 29 11.19 4.88 2.46
N ALA A 30 11.67 3.97 1.61
CA ALA A 30 10.82 3.19 0.73
C ALA A 30 9.91 2.23 1.51
N LEU A 31 10.45 1.57 2.54
CA LEU A 31 9.68 0.68 3.42
C LEU A 31 8.65 1.43 4.26
N ALA A 32 8.99 2.61 4.80
CA ALA A 32 8.02 3.44 5.50
C ALA A 32 6.87 3.89 4.58
N ALA A 33 7.19 4.24 3.33
CA ALA A 33 6.20 4.70 2.37
C ALA A 33 5.26 3.57 1.93
N ILE A 34 5.77 2.36 1.64
CA ILE A 34 4.93 1.22 1.27
C ILE A 34 4.09 0.70 2.45
N ALA A 35 4.62 0.76 3.68
CA ALA A 35 3.85 0.44 4.89
C ALA A 35 2.67 1.41 5.08
N THR A 36 2.91 2.71 4.89
CA THR A 36 1.85 3.73 4.95
C THR A 36 0.80 3.53 3.87
N HIS A 37 1.22 3.24 2.64
CA HIS A 37 0.31 2.86 1.56
C HIS A 37 -0.51 1.62 1.94
N ARG A 38 0.13 0.58 2.47
CA ARG A 38 -0.55 -0.66 2.85
C ARG A 38 -1.59 -0.44 3.94
N PHE A 39 -1.30 0.45 4.88
CA PHE A 39 -2.26 0.89 5.89
C PHE A 39 -3.46 1.61 5.24
N CYS A 40 -3.21 2.63 4.42
CA CYS A 40 -4.24 3.41 3.74
C CYS A 40 -5.12 2.55 2.81
N TYR A 41 -4.50 1.63 2.07
CA TYR A 41 -5.17 0.68 1.19
C TYR A 41 -6.00 -0.34 1.99
N GLY A 42 -5.51 -0.79 3.15
CA GLY A 42 -6.25 -1.65 4.06
C GLY A 42 -7.53 -0.99 4.58
N ILE A 43 -7.45 0.27 5.03
CA ILE A 43 -8.63 1.05 5.44
C ILE A 43 -9.62 1.16 4.29
N SER A 44 -9.14 1.53 3.10
CA SER A 44 -9.98 1.64 1.90
C SER A 44 -10.66 0.32 1.57
N THR A 45 -9.96 -0.80 1.72
CA THR A 45 -10.51 -2.15 1.47
C THR A 45 -11.65 -2.46 2.44
N VAL A 46 -11.45 -2.23 3.74
CA VAL A 46 -12.51 -2.45 4.75
C VAL A 46 -13.70 -1.52 4.51
N ALA A 47 -13.44 -0.25 4.18
CA ALA A 47 -14.50 0.69 3.83
C ALA A 47 -15.29 0.22 2.61
N THR A 48 -14.64 -0.24 1.55
CA THR A 48 -15.30 -0.82 0.37
C THR A 48 -16.16 -2.02 0.73
N ILE A 49 -15.66 -2.95 1.57
CA ILE A 49 -16.44 -4.10 2.05
C ILE A 49 -17.71 -3.63 2.76
N LEU A 50 -17.60 -2.70 3.71
CA LEU A 50 -18.73 -2.18 4.46
C LEU A 50 -19.71 -1.39 3.57
N LEU A 51 -19.21 -0.62 2.60
CA LEU A 51 -20.04 0.13 1.67
C LEU A 51 -20.89 -0.80 0.80
N TYR A 52 -20.29 -1.83 0.20
CA TYR A 52 -21.04 -2.84 -0.56
C TYR A 52 -22.01 -3.60 0.34
N ARG A 53 -21.59 -3.99 1.55
CA ARG A 53 -22.43 -4.81 2.43
C ARG A 53 -23.60 -4.05 3.04
N ASN A 54 -23.42 -2.78 3.39
CA ASN A 54 -24.32 -2.04 4.29
C ASN A 54 -24.81 -0.68 3.76
N TYR A 55 -24.19 -0.11 2.72
CA TYR A 55 -24.56 1.21 2.21
C TYR A 55 -25.21 1.15 0.83
N PHE A 56 -24.71 0.31 -0.08
CA PHE A 56 -25.27 0.15 -1.42
C PHE A 56 -26.39 -0.88 -1.52
N ASN A 57 -26.39 -1.86 -0.63
CA ASN A 57 -27.32 -3.00 -0.68
C ASN A 57 -28.12 -3.09 0.63
N ALA A 58 -29.36 -3.56 0.54
CA ALA A 58 -30.18 -3.82 1.71
C ALA A 58 -29.62 -5.03 2.51
N PRO A 59 -29.91 -5.17 3.82
CA PRO A 59 -29.33 -6.23 4.66
C PRO A 59 -29.50 -7.67 4.13
N GLY A 60 -30.62 -7.94 3.44
CA GLY A 60 -30.95 -9.23 2.83
C GLY A 60 -30.29 -9.51 1.47
N GLU A 61 -29.70 -8.51 0.82
CA GLU A 61 -29.12 -8.60 -0.52
C GLU A 61 -27.64 -9.01 -0.48
N VAL A 62 -27.36 -10.17 0.13
CA VAL A 62 -25.99 -10.65 0.34
C VAL A 62 -25.29 -10.93 -0.99
N ASP A 63 -25.97 -11.59 -1.94
CA ASP A 63 -25.38 -11.98 -3.22
C ASP A 63 -25.04 -10.78 -4.09
N ALA A 64 -25.88 -9.73 -4.09
CA ALA A 64 -25.62 -8.49 -4.80
C ALA A 64 -24.39 -7.76 -4.23
N ALA A 65 -24.30 -7.67 -2.89
CA ALA A 65 -23.14 -7.10 -2.21
C ALA A 65 -21.84 -7.88 -2.52
N LEU A 66 -21.89 -9.21 -2.52
CA LEU A 66 -20.76 -10.06 -2.87
C LEU A 66 -20.36 -9.91 -4.34
N GLY A 67 -21.34 -9.81 -5.24
CA GLY A 67 -21.10 -9.57 -6.68
C GLY A 67 -20.39 -8.25 -6.92
N GLY A 68 -20.88 -7.15 -6.33
CA GLY A 68 -20.26 -5.84 -6.42
C GLY A 68 -18.85 -5.81 -5.84
N LEU A 69 -18.65 -6.47 -4.69
CA LEU A 69 -17.33 -6.59 -4.07
C LEU A 69 -16.36 -7.40 -4.94
N ALA A 70 -16.81 -8.50 -5.56
CA ALA A 70 -16.01 -9.28 -6.49
C ALA A 70 -15.58 -8.45 -7.69
N ILE A 71 -16.49 -7.64 -8.26
CA ILE A 71 -16.17 -6.70 -9.35
C ILE A 71 -15.09 -5.70 -8.91
N ALA A 72 -15.21 -5.11 -7.72
CA ALA A 72 -14.23 -4.16 -7.20
C ALA A 72 -12.84 -4.80 -7.02
N PHE A 73 -12.76 -6.03 -6.50
CA PHE A 73 -11.49 -6.75 -6.36
C PHE A 73 -10.88 -7.17 -7.70
N VAL A 74 -11.70 -7.64 -8.65
CA VAL A 74 -11.24 -7.94 -10.02
C VAL A 74 -10.72 -6.68 -10.71
N ALA A 75 -11.41 -5.56 -10.56
CA ALA A 75 -10.99 -4.26 -11.07
C ALA A 75 -9.64 -3.83 -10.47
N SER A 76 -9.44 -3.98 -9.16
CA SER A 76 -8.14 -3.78 -8.54
C SER A 76 -7.06 -4.70 -9.11
N GLY A 77 -7.39 -5.98 -9.36
CA GLY A 77 -6.49 -6.94 -10.00
C GLY A 77 -6.10 -6.52 -11.41
N ALA A 78 -7.03 -6.00 -12.20
CA ALA A 78 -6.73 -5.40 -13.51
C ALA A 78 -5.76 -4.21 -13.37
N GLY A 79 -5.95 -3.38 -12.35
CA GLY A 79 -4.99 -2.33 -11.99
C GLY A 79 -3.58 -2.85 -11.70
N PHE A 80 -3.45 -3.99 -11.02
CA PHE A 80 -2.15 -4.61 -10.76
C PHE A 80 -1.46 -5.05 -12.06
N LEU A 81 -2.21 -5.67 -12.98
CA LEU A 81 -1.70 -6.08 -14.28
C LEU A 81 -1.26 -4.87 -15.12
N LEU A 82 -2.06 -3.80 -15.11
CA LEU A 82 -1.70 -2.55 -15.78
C LEU A 82 -0.40 -1.96 -15.21
N ALA A 83 -0.24 -1.95 -13.88
CA ALA A 83 0.98 -1.49 -13.24
C ALA A 83 2.21 -2.32 -13.62
N ALA A 84 2.07 -3.63 -13.80
CA ALA A 84 3.18 -4.50 -14.20
C ALA A 84 3.76 -4.14 -15.57
N VAL A 85 2.92 -3.62 -16.48
CA VAL A 85 3.36 -3.14 -17.81
C VAL A 85 3.79 -1.67 -17.76
N LEU A 86 2.99 -0.82 -17.12
CA LEU A 86 3.19 0.63 -17.07
C LEU A 86 4.46 1.00 -16.29
N THR A 87 4.65 0.39 -15.12
CA THR A 87 5.72 0.80 -14.19
C THR A 87 7.11 0.66 -14.80
N PRO A 88 7.52 -0.49 -15.38
CA PRO A 88 8.83 -0.61 -16.03
C PRO A 88 9.02 0.39 -17.18
N TRP A 89 7.97 0.68 -17.95
CA TRP A 89 8.03 1.66 -19.04
C TRP A 89 8.25 3.09 -18.53
N VAL A 90 7.58 3.46 -17.44
CA VAL A 90 7.75 4.77 -16.80
C VAL A 90 9.12 4.89 -16.14
N THR A 91 9.55 3.87 -15.40
CA THR A 91 10.82 3.90 -14.64
C THR A 91 12.07 3.82 -15.51
N ARG A 92 11.94 3.55 -16.81
CA ARG A 92 13.02 3.77 -17.80
C ARG A 92 13.27 5.25 -18.10
N ARG A 93 12.29 6.12 -17.85
CA ARG A 93 12.37 7.57 -18.13
C ARG A 93 12.52 8.41 -16.88
N ILE A 94 12.00 7.96 -15.75
CA ILE A 94 12.07 8.66 -14.46
C ILE A 94 12.57 7.74 -13.35
N ARG A 95 13.11 8.32 -12.28
CA ARG A 95 13.57 7.55 -11.11
C ARG A 95 12.39 6.77 -10.48
N PRO A 96 12.60 5.51 -10.04
CA PRO A 96 11.56 4.74 -9.33
C PRO A 96 10.97 5.46 -8.12
N SER A 97 11.80 6.20 -7.37
CA SER A 97 11.34 7.02 -6.23
C SER A 97 10.42 8.17 -6.65
N THR A 98 10.69 8.80 -7.79
CA THR A 98 9.80 9.82 -8.37
C THR A 98 8.47 9.20 -8.78
N TRP A 99 8.49 8.02 -9.41
CA TRP A 99 7.26 7.33 -9.80
C TRP A 99 6.39 6.94 -8.59
N VAL A 100 6.98 6.40 -7.53
CA VAL A 100 6.27 6.12 -6.26
C VAL A 100 5.61 7.38 -5.69
N SER A 101 6.30 8.52 -5.72
CA SER A 101 5.75 9.79 -5.24
C SER A 101 4.55 10.25 -6.10
N ILE A 102 4.63 10.07 -7.43
CA ILE A 102 3.53 10.38 -8.36
C ILE A 102 2.34 9.46 -8.12
N LEU A 103 2.57 8.16 -7.94
CA LEU A 103 1.52 7.19 -7.64
C LEU A 103 0.78 7.54 -6.35
N PHE A 104 1.49 7.90 -5.28
CA PHE A 104 0.85 8.31 -4.02
C PHE A 104 0.14 9.66 -4.12
N ALA A 105 0.66 10.62 -4.87
CA ALA A 105 -0.07 11.85 -5.17
C ALA A 105 -1.37 11.55 -5.95
N GLY A 106 -1.29 10.66 -6.95
CA GLY A 106 -2.45 10.18 -7.69
C GLY A 106 -3.47 9.47 -6.80
N ALA A 107 -3.01 8.64 -5.86
CA ALA A 107 -3.88 7.97 -4.89
C ALA A 107 -4.64 8.98 -4.01
N ALA A 108 -3.98 10.05 -3.55
CA ALA A 108 -4.66 11.11 -2.80
C ALA A 108 -5.78 11.76 -3.63
N VAL A 109 -5.52 12.06 -4.91
CA VAL A 109 -6.53 12.61 -5.83
C VAL A 109 -7.66 11.63 -6.06
N VAL A 110 -7.36 10.34 -6.30
CA VAL A 110 -8.37 9.29 -6.49
C VAL A 110 -9.30 9.18 -5.29
N GLN A 111 -8.74 9.20 -4.07
CA GLN A 111 -9.54 9.13 -2.84
C GLN A 111 -10.52 10.31 -2.73
N VAL A 112 -10.07 11.53 -3.05
CA VAL A 112 -10.95 12.71 -3.00
C VAL A 112 -11.96 12.70 -4.15
N VAL A 113 -11.51 12.56 -5.40
CA VAL A 113 -12.37 12.74 -6.57
C VAL A 113 -13.34 11.59 -6.77
N LEU A 114 -12.88 10.34 -6.59
CA LEU A 114 -13.70 9.15 -6.83
C LEU A 114 -14.32 8.58 -5.55
N GLY A 115 -13.73 8.86 -4.38
CA GLY A 115 -14.25 8.39 -3.10
C GLY A 115 -15.33 9.29 -2.48
N THR A 116 -15.32 10.60 -2.73
CA THR A 116 -16.31 11.52 -2.11
C THR A 116 -17.74 11.35 -2.59
N PRO A 117 -18.04 10.96 -3.85
CA PRO A 117 -19.42 10.76 -4.27
C PRO A 117 -20.06 9.51 -3.68
N TYR A 118 -19.27 8.54 -3.20
CA TYR A 118 -19.74 7.24 -2.69
C TYR A 118 -20.74 6.59 -3.64
N THR A 119 -20.32 6.29 -4.88
CA THR A 119 -21.12 5.54 -5.85
C THR A 119 -20.35 4.31 -6.32
N GLU A 120 -21.06 3.22 -6.60
CA GLU A 120 -20.43 1.97 -7.03
C GLU A 120 -19.55 2.12 -8.27
N PRO A 121 -19.98 2.79 -9.37
CA PRO A 121 -19.16 2.89 -10.57
C PRO A 121 -17.83 3.60 -10.31
N LEU A 122 -17.85 4.67 -9.49
CA LEU A 122 -16.64 5.41 -9.16
C LEU A 122 -15.72 4.65 -8.22
N LEU A 123 -16.27 3.83 -7.31
CA LEU A 123 -15.45 2.93 -6.49
C LEU A 123 -14.77 1.83 -7.31
N VAL A 124 -15.44 1.31 -8.34
CA VAL A 124 -14.81 0.34 -9.26
C VAL A 124 -13.66 1.00 -10.03
N VAL A 125 -13.85 2.22 -10.56
CA VAL A 125 -12.77 2.98 -11.21
C VAL A 125 -11.64 3.28 -10.22
N ALA A 126 -11.97 3.69 -8.99
CA ALA A 126 -10.99 3.91 -7.94
C ALA A 126 -10.20 2.64 -7.61
N ALA A 127 -10.87 1.47 -7.59
CA ALA A 127 -10.21 0.18 -7.35
C ALA A 127 -9.16 -0.12 -8.43
N VAL A 128 -9.45 0.11 -9.72
CA VAL A 128 -8.44 -0.04 -10.79
C VAL A 128 -7.25 0.89 -10.54
N LEU A 129 -7.49 2.16 -10.29
CA LEU A 129 -6.43 3.16 -10.14
C LEU A 129 -5.58 2.93 -8.87
N LEU A 130 -6.22 2.62 -7.75
CA LEU A 130 -5.53 2.23 -6.52
C LEU A 130 -4.80 0.90 -6.69
N GLY A 131 -5.29 0.01 -7.56
CA GLY A 131 -4.59 -1.17 -8.00
C GLY A 131 -3.26 -0.84 -8.69
N VAL A 132 -3.30 0.10 -9.64
CA VAL A 132 -2.08 0.60 -10.31
C VAL A 132 -1.11 1.19 -9.30
N VAL A 133 -1.60 2.00 -8.35
CA VAL A 133 -0.79 2.57 -7.27
C VAL A 133 -0.13 1.47 -6.44
N ALA A 134 -0.90 0.49 -5.99
CA ALA A 134 -0.42 -0.54 -5.08
C ALA A 134 0.69 -1.38 -5.71
N GLN A 135 0.45 -1.91 -6.90
CA GLN A 135 1.43 -2.76 -7.56
C GLN A 135 2.59 -1.95 -8.14
N GLY A 136 2.34 -0.75 -8.68
CA GLY A 136 3.40 0.10 -9.21
C GLY A 136 4.37 0.58 -8.13
N ALA A 137 3.84 0.96 -6.95
CA ALA A 137 4.67 1.35 -5.81
C ALA A 137 5.47 0.15 -5.30
N LYS A 138 4.85 -1.04 -5.19
CA LYS A 138 5.52 -2.27 -4.77
C LYS A 138 6.70 -2.61 -5.67
N ILE A 139 6.51 -2.67 -7.00
CA ILE A 139 7.59 -2.97 -7.97
C ILE A 139 8.79 -2.04 -7.76
N CYS A 140 8.53 -0.74 -7.59
CA CYS A 140 9.59 0.25 -7.37
C CYS A 140 10.29 0.07 -6.03
N VAL A 141 9.53 -0.13 -4.95
CA VAL A 141 10.07 -0.30 -3.60
C VAL A 141 10.92 -1.55 -3.50
N ASP A 142 10.47 -2.67 -4.07
CA ASP A 142 11.21 -3.92 -4.12
C ASP A 142 12.57 -3.71 -4.81
N SER A 143 12.57 -3.01 -5.96
CA SER A 143 13.79 -2.67 -6.70
C SER A 143 14.73 -1.75 -5.90
N ILE A 144 14.17 -0.76 -5.19
CA ILE A 144 14.95 0.17 -4.37
C ILE A 144 15.60 -0.55 -3.19
N VAL A 145 14.86 -1.42 -2.51
CA VAL A 145 15.36 -2.20 -1.39
C VAL A 145 16.45 -3.17 -1.86
N GLN A 146 16.25 -3.86 -2.99
CA GLN A 146 17.25 -4.76 -3.56
C GLN A 146 18.57 -4.06 -3.92
N ALA A 147 18.48 -2.83 -4.47
CA ALA A 147 19.64 -2.03 -4.85
C ALA A 147 20.37 -1.41 -3.64
N ALA A 148 19.67 -1.22 -2.51
CA ALA A 148 20.21 -0.53 -1.34
C ALA A 148 20.79 -1.46 -0.26
N VAL A 149 20.53 -2.77 -0.35
CA VAL A 149 20.87 -3.76 0.70
C VAL A 149 21.87 -4.77 0.15
N GLU A 150 22.90 -5.11 0.93
CA GLU A 150 23.86 -6.13 0.49
C GLU A 150 23.24 -7.53 0.45
N ASP A 151 23.72 -8.35 -0.48
CA ASP A 151 23.24 -9.70 -0.76
C ASP A 151 23.10 -10.57 0.51
N ALA A 152 24.05 -10.46 1.44
CA ALA A 152 24.06 -11.20 2.71
C ALA A 152 22.91 -10.84 3.67
N TYR A 153 22.27 -9.68 3.49
CA TYR A 153 21.16 -9.18 4.32
C TYR A 153 19.81 -9.21 3.60
N ARG A 154 19.77 -9.41 2.27
CA ARG A 154 18.53 -9.37 1.48
C ARG A 154 17.41 -10.23 2.06
N GLY A 155 17.68 -11.50 2.38
CA GLY A 155 16.67 -12.39 2.97
C GLY A 155 16.08 -11.85 4.28
N ARG A 156 16.93 -11.34 5.18
CA ARG A 156 16.49 -10.76 6.46
C ARG A 156 15.67 -9.47 6.28
N VAL A 157 16.08 -8.63 5.32
CA VAL A 157 15.36 -7.40 5.01
C VAL A 157 14.01 -7.68 4.37
N PHE A 158 13.93 -8.63 3.44
CA PHE A 158 12.66 -9.02 2.82
C PHE A 158 11.72 -9.65 3.83
N SER A 159 12.19 -10.49 4.76
CA SER A 159 11.36 -10.98 5.87
C SER A 159 10.84 -9.85 6.77
N PHE A 160 11.67 -8.87 7.12
CA PHE A 160 11.22 -7.70 7.89
C PHE A 160 10.19 -6.87 7.11
N TYR A 161 10.42 -6.64 5.82
CA TYR A 161 9.49 -5.95 4.93
C TYR A 161 8.14 -6.68 4.89
N ASP A 162 8.11 -7.98 4.66
CA ASP A 162 6.87 -8.76 4.61
C ASP A 162 6.09 -8.66 5.93
N VAL A 163 6.77 -8.74 7.07
CA VAL A 163 6.15 -8.56 8.39
C VAL A 163 5.59 -7.14 8.52
N ALA A 164 6.37 -6.11 8.22
CA ALA A 164 5.94 -4.71 8.31
C ALA A 164 4.72 -4.44 7.40
N PHE A 165 4.72 -5.00 6.19
CA PHE A 165 3.63 -4.87 5.22
C PHE A 165 2.34 -5.51 5.75
N ASN A 166 2.41 -6.75 6.26
CA ASN A 166 1.23 -7.44 6.77
C ASN A 166 0.73 -6.84 8.09
N VAL A 167 1.62 -6.46 9.01
CA VAL A 167 1.26 -5.77 10.26
C VAL A 167 0.56 -4.45 9.96
N SER A 168 1.02 -3.69 8.96
CA SER A 168 0.35 -2.45 8.53
C SER A 168 -1.07 -2.70 8.02
N PHE A 169 -1.31 -3.81 7.33
CA PHE A 169 -2.65 -4.18 6.85
C PHE A 169 -3.58 -4.60 8.00
N VAL A 170 -3.08 -5.38 8.96
CA VAL A 170 -3.84 -5.77 10.15
C VAL A 170 -4.15 -4.55 11.01
N ALA A 171 -3.17 -3.65 11.21
CA ALA A 171 -3.38 -2.40 11.93
C ALA A 171 -4.43 -1.52 11.24
N ALA A 172 -4.47 -1.50 9.90
CA ALA A 172 -5.51 -0.82 9.16
C ALA A 172 -6.90 -1.41 9.37
N ALA A 173 -7.02 -2.74 9.39
CA ALA A 173 -8.28 -3.39 9.70
C ALA A 173 -8.75 -3.08 11.13
N ALA A 174 -7.85 -3.11 12.11
CA ALA A 174 -8.15 -2.75 13.50
C ALA A 174 -8.57 -1.28 13.63
N PHE A 175 -7.84 -0.36 12.97
CA PHE A 175 -8.21 1.05 12.93
C PHE A 175 -9.57 1.26 12.27
N ALA A 176 -9.80 0.64 11.11
CA ALA A 176 -11.05 0.74 10.37
C ALA A 176 -12.24 0.22 11.20
N ALA A 177 -12.08 -0.88 11.92
CA ALA A 177 -13.11 -1.41 12.81
C ALA A 177 -13.53 -0.45 13.93
N LEU A 178 -12.61 0.41 14.39
CA LEU A 178 -12.88 1.41 15.44
C LEU A 178 -13.36 2.75 14.86
N ALA A 179 -12.87 3.13 13.68
CA ALA A 179 -13.07 4.47 13.13
C ALA A 179 -14.19 4.56 12.08
N LEU A 180 -14.54 3.46 11.41
CA LEU A 180 -15.61 3.44 10.41
C LEU A 180 -16.97 3.20 11.08
N PRO A 181 -18.02 3.92 10.65
CA PRO A 181 -19.38 3.55 11.01
C PRO A 181 -19.76 2.20 10.35
N PRO A 182 -20.83 1.53 10.81
CA PRO A 182 -21.28 0.26 10.22
C PRO A 182 -21.56 0.34 8.71
N THR A 183 -21.95 1.51 8.21
CA THR A 183 -22.17 1.76 6.77
C THR A 183 -20.88 1.80 5.95
N GLY A 184 -19.71 1.97 6.58
CA GLY A 184 -18.44 2.20 5.88
C GLY A 184 -18.26 3.61 5.30
N LYS A 185 -19.32 4.42 5.23
CA LYS A 185 -19.27 5.79 4.71
C LYS A 185 -18.76 6.76 5.78
N SER A 186 -17.56 7.30 5.61
CA SER A 186 -17.01 8.34 6.48
C SER A 186 -16.08 9.29 5.73
N TYR A 187 -16.53 10.54 5.57
CA TYR A 187 -15.71 11.59 4.96
C TYR A 187 -14.45 11.90 5.78
N VAL A 188 -14.50 11.72 7.11
CA VAL A 188 -13.34 11.89 7.99
C VAL A 188 -12.29 10.83 7.68
N VAL A 189 -12.67 9.54 7.64
CA VAL A 189 -11.74 8.46 7.33
C VAL A 189 -11.20 8.58 5.90
N LEU A 190 -12.07 8.94 4.93
CA LEU A 190 -11.66 9.21 3.56
C LEU A 190 -10.61 10.33 3.48
N SER A 191 -10.83 11.43 4.22
CA SER A 191 -9.92 12.57 4.28
C SER A 191 -8.59 12.20 4.92
N VAL A 192 -8.59 11.38 5.98
CA VAL A 192 -7.38 10.86 6.61
C VAL A 192 -6.58 9.99 5.65
N VAL A 193 -7.23 9.11 4.89
CA VAL A 193 -6.58 8.27 3.88
C VAL A 193 -5.99 9.13 2.75
N ALA A 194 -6.76 10.09 2.22
CA ALA A 194 -6.28 11.01 1.19
C ALA A 194 -5.09 11.85 1.67
N ALA A 195 -5.17 12.40 2.88
CA ALA A 195 -4.09 13.16 3.50
C ALA A 195 -2.86 12.28 3.77
N GLY A 196 -3.06 11.03 4.19
CA GLY A 196 -1.99 10.04 4.36
C GLY A 196 -1.21 9.80 3.07
N TYR A 197 -1.92 9.62 1.96
CA TYR A 197 -1.30 9.52 0.63
C TYR A 197 -0.57 10.80 0.21
N ALA A 198 -1.19 11.96 0.37
CA ALA A 198 -0.59 13.24 0.00
C ALA A 198 0.67 13.55 0.83
N LEU A 199 0.60 13.34 2.15
CA LEU A 199 1.73 13.51 3.05
C LEU A 199 2.85 12.52 2.71
N THR A 200 2.52 11.26 2.43
CA THR A 200 3.51 10.25 2.03
C THR A 200 4.21 10.65 0.73
N ALA A 201 3.46 11.08 -0.29
CA ALA A 201 4.01 11.56 -1.55
C ALA A 201 4.99 12.74 -1.34
N LEU A 202 4.61 13.70 -0.50
CA LEU A 202 5.40 14.89 -0.18
C LEU A 202 6.66 14.57 0.63
N VAL A 203 6.54 13.78 1.69
CA VAL A 203 7.65 13.43 2.58
C VAL A 203 8.63 12.50 1.87
N TYR A 204 8.12 11.42 1.25
CA TYR A 204 8.94 10.47 0.50
C TYR A 204 9.62 11.13 -0.71
N GLY A 205 8.90 11.98 -1.46
CA GLY A 205 9.45 12.73 -2.58
C GLY A 205 10.58 13.68 -2.16
N ARG A 206 10.45 14.35 -1.00
CA ARG A 206 11.53 15.20 -0.46
C ARG A 206 12.72 14.38 0.04
N ALA A 207 12.47 13.28 0.75
CA ALA A 207 13.51 12.43 1.29
C ALA A 207 14.34 11.73 0.19
N SER A 208 13.67 11.26 -0.87
CA SER A 208 14.32 10.58 -2.01
C SER A 208 15.11 11.52 -2.93
N ARG A 209 14.74 12.80 -3.02
CA ARG A 209 15.55 13.82 -3.71
C ARG A 209 16.89 14.06 -3.04
N ARG A 210 16.94 13.99 -1.70
CA ARG A 210 18.15 14.22 -0.90
C ARG A 210 19.12 13.04 -0.89
N THR A 211 18.69 11.87 -1.36
CA THR A 211 19.52 10.65 -1.34
C THR A 211 19.73 10.16 -2.78
N PRO A 212 20.97 10.16 -3.30
CA PRO A 212 21.26 9.54 -4.60
C PRO A 212 20.80 8.09 -4.60
N GLN A 213 20.07 7.66 -5.63
CA GLN A 213 19.74 6.24 -5.79
C GLN A 213 20.92 5.55 -6.47
N PRO A 214 21.34 4.36 -5.98
CA PRO A 214 22.28 3.53 -6.72
C PRO A 214 21.71 3.24 -8.12
N VAL A 215 22.52 3.43 -9.15
CA VAL A 215 22.15 3.05 -10.52
C VAL A 215 22.12 1.52 -10.58
N PRO A 216 21.03 0.89 -11.07
CA PRO A 216 21.02 -0.55 -11.30
C PRO A 216 22.17 -0.91 -12.25
N ARG A 217 23.05 -1.82 -11.84
CA ARG A 217 24.04 -2.44 -12.75
C ARG A 217 23.37 -3.51 -13.59
#